data_AF-A0A7J4RL41-F1
#
_entry.id   AF-A0A7J4RL41-F1
#
_cell.length_a   1.000
_cell.length_b   1.000
_cell.length_c   1.000
_cell.angle_alpha   90.00
_cell.angle_beta   90.00
_cell.angle_gamma   90.00
#
_symmetry.space_group_name_H-M   'P 1'
#
loop_
_entity.id
_entity.type
_entity.pdbx_description
1 polymer ?
#
loop_
_entity_poly.entity_id
_entity_poly.type
_entity_poly.pdbx_seq_one_letter_code
_entity_poly.pdbx_strand_id
1 'polypeptide(L)'
;MAKKMSAKARAAARKQRDKWKTKRWYTIRAPRHPWNYQNIGETIGESDEHIIGRIYEMTQQEFNGDFTKMHVMLRFRVSETVGQD
;
A
#
# COMPACT_ATOMS: atom_id res chain seq x y z
N MET A 1 19.09 -32.94 19.73
CA MET A 1 18.38 -32.52 20.96
C MET A 1 17.82 -31.10 20.73
N ALA A 2 16.50 -30.91 20.69
CA ALA A 2 15.91 -29.60 20.40
C ALA A 2 16.17 -28.62 21.57
N LYS A 3 16.89 -27.53 21.29
CA LYS A 3 17.25 -26.52 22.29
C LYS A 3 15.97 -25.82 22.79
N LYS A 4 15.63 -26.00 24.07
CA LYS A 4 14.46 -25.36 24.70
C LYS A 4 14.65 -23.83 24.68
N MET A 5 13.88 -23.13 23.86
CA MET A 5 13.85 -21.67 23.86
C MET A 5 13.37 -21.10 25.20
N SER A 6 13.87 -19.92 25.59
CA SER A 6 13.38 -19.21 26.76
C SER A 6 11.99 -18.62 26.50
N ALA A 7 11.20 -18.38 27.56
CA ALA A 7 9.91 -17.71 27.44
C ALA A 7 10.02 -16.33 26.75
N LYS A 8 11.10 -15.58 27.05
CA LYS A 8 11.44 -14.31 26.41
C LYS A 8 11.67 -14.46 24.90
N ALA A 9 12.41 -15.50 24.48
CA ALA A 9 12.65 -15.79 23.07
C ALA A 9 11.36 -16.19 22.33
N ARG A 10 10.47 -16.96 22.98
CA ARG A 10 9.15 -17.29 22.41
C ARG A 10 8.25 -16.07 22.26
N ALA A 11 8.25 -15.15 23.23
CA ALA A 11 7.47 -13.91 23.17
C ALA A 11 7.98 -12.97 22.06
N ALA A 12 9.30 -12.82 21.92
CA ALA A 12 9.91 -12.06 20.82
C ALA A 12 9.56 -12.65 19.44
N ALA A 13 9.63 -13.98 19.30
CA ALA A 13 9.25 -14.66 18.05
C ALA A 13 7.76 -14.49 17.71
N ARG A 14 6.87 -14.43 18.70
CA ARG A 14 5.44 -14.10 18.50
C ARG A 14 5.25 -12.66 18.06
N LYS A 15 5.93 -11.70 18.71
CA LYS A 15 5.91 -10.28 18.32
C LYS A 15 6.41 -10.06 16.89
N GLN A 16 7.42 -10.85 16.46
CA GLN A 16 7.92 -10.84 15.10
C GLN A 16 6.96 -11.49 14.09
N ARG A 17 6.15 -12.47 14.50
CA ARG A 17 5.13 -13.09 13.62
C ARG A 17 3.94 -12.17 13.37
N ASP A 18 3.60 -11.29 14.29
CA ASP A 18 2.37 -10.49 14.21
C ASP A 18 2.56 -9.12 13.54
N LYS A 19 3.42 -9.06 12.51
CA LYS A 19 3.66 -7.83 11.70
C LYS A 19 2.47 -7.43 10.84
N TRP A 20 1.51 -8.33 10.64
CA TRP A 20 0.30 -7.98 9.88
C TRP A 20 -0.58 -7.01 10.65
N LYS A 21 -0.71 -7.17 11.96
CA LYS A 21 -1.51 -6.26 12.81
C LYS A 21 -0.95 -4.86 12.93
N THR A 22 0.35 -4.65 12.66
CA THR A 22 0.94 -3.31 12.69
C THR A 22 0.66 -2.53 11.41
N LYS A 23 0.30 -3.22 10.33
CA LYS A 23 -0.02 -2.61 9.05
C LYS A 23 -1.40 -1.96 9.07
N ARG A 24 -1.53 -0.88 8.31
CA ARG A 24 -2.72 -0.07 8.12
C ARG A 24 -3.00 0.07 6.63
N TRP A 25 -4.28 0.16 6.29
CA TRP A 25 -4.71 0.47 4.94
C TRP A 25 -4.53 1.96 4.67
N TYR A 26 -4.06 2.24 3.46
CA TYR A 26 -3.92 3.58 2.89
C TYR A 26 -4.73 3.61 1.60
N THR A 27 -5.52 4.64 1.41
CA THR A 27 -6.18 4.92 0.14
C THR A 27 -5.19 5.65 -0.76
N ILE A 28 -5.11 5.26 -2.03
CA ILE A 28 -4.30 5.96 -3.03
C ILE A 28 -5.23 6.82 -3.86
N ARG A 29 -4.88 8.10 -3.98
CA ARG A 29 -5.63 9.06 -4.81
C ARG A 29 -4.82 9.52 -6.01
N ALA A 30 -5.53 9.79 -7.11
CA ALA A 30 -4.98 10.43 -8.28
C ALA A 30 -4.57 11.89 -7.96
N PRO A 31 -3.70 12.51 -8.78
CA PRO A 31 -3.38 13.93 -8.65
C PRO A 31 -4.62 14.85 -8.67
N ARG A 32 -4.49 16.01 -8.00
CA ARG A 32 -5.56 17.04 -7.95
C ARG A 32 -6.05 17.45 -9.33
N HIS A 33 -5.15 17.66 -10.28
CA HIS A 33 -5.51 18.00 -11.66
C HIS A 33 -4.87 16.97 -12.60
N PRO A 34 -5.63 16.40 -13.55
CA PRO A 34 -7.03 16.68 -13.90
C PRO A 34 -8.10 15.88 -13.12
N TRP A 35 -7.73 14.99 -12.19
CA TRP A 35 -8.66 13.97 -11.65
C TRP A 35 -9.23 14.25 -10.25
N ASN A 36 -9.03 15.44 -9.70
CA ASN A 36 -9.64 15.91 -8.46
C ASN A 36 -9.54 14.91 -7.29
N TYR A 37 -8.36 14.30 -7.10
CA TYR A 37 -8.14 13.29 -6.05
C TYR A 37 -9.08 12.08 -6.12
N GLN A 38 -9.43 11.64 -7.33
CA GLN A 38 -10.13 10.38 -7.56
C GLN A 38 -9.44 9.23 -6.82
N ASN A 39 -10.20 8.43 -6.09
CA ASN A 39 -9.70 7.21 -5.47
C ASN A 39 -9.35 6.20 -6.57
N ILE A 40 -8.12 5.69 -6.55
CA ILE A 40 -7.61 4.76 -7.55
C ILE A 40 -7.25 3.39 -6.97
N GLY A 41 -7.28 3.21 -5.65
CA GLY A 41 -6.98 1.94 -5.04
C GLY A 41 -6.54 2.06 -3.60
N GLU A 42 -6.04 0.96 -3.05
CA GLU A 42 -5.61 0.86 -1.66
C GLU A 42 -4.28 0.12 -1.58
N THR A 43 -3.47 0.49 -0.58
CA THR A 43 -2.22 -0.18 -0.29
C THR A 43 -2.02 -0.31 1.21
N ILE A 44 -1.21 -1.28 1.63
CA ILE A 44 -0.98 -1.51 3.05
C ILE A 44 0.44 -1.12 3.46
N GLY A 45 0.56 -0.35 4.54
CA GLY A 45 1.81 0.20 5.07
C GLY A 45 1.87 0.08 6.57
N GLU A 46 3.07 0.05 7.15
CA GLU A 46 3.23 0.14 8.62
C GLU A 46 3.38 1.60 9.09
N SER A 47 3.91 2.46 8.22
CA SER A 47 4.05 3.90 8.40
C SER A 47 3.94 4.61 7.05
N ASP A 48 3.77 5.93 7.09
CA ASP A 48 3.63 6.81 5.92
C ASP A 48 4.87 6.74 5.00
N GLU A 49 6.05 6.68 5.60
CA GLU A 49 7.34 6.53 4.93
C GLU A 49 7.43 5.25 4.09
N HIS A 50 6.72 4.19 4.47
CA HIS A 50 6.67 2.95 3.70
C HIS A 50 5.79 3.04 2.44
N ILE A 51 4.92 4.05 2.36
CA ILE A 51 4.00 4.27 1.23
C ILE A 51 4.61 5.25 0.23
N ILE A 52 5.28 6.29 0.71
CA ILE A 52 5.93 7.30 -0.14
C ILE A 52 6.89 6.63 -1.13
N GLY A 53 6.78 7.02 -2.40
CA GLY A 53 7.61 6.50 -3.48
C GLY A 53 7.14 5.18 -4.11
N ARG A 54 6.09 4.53 -3.58
CA ARG A 54 5.47 3.38 -4.27
C ARG A 54 4.90 3.81 -5.61
N ILE A 55 4.94 2.88 -6.56
CA ILE A 55 4.33 3.03 -7.88
C ILE A 55 3.08 2.16 -7.91
N TYR A 56 1.94 2.80 -8.11
CA TYR A 56 0.66 2.14 -8.38
C TYR A 56 0.43 2.10 -9.88
N GLU A 57 0.13 0.92 -10.40
CA GLU A 57 0.00 0.68 -11.83
C GLU A 57 -1.36 0.05 -12.11
N MET A 58 -2.08 0.59 -13.10
CA MET A 58 -3.37 0.09 -13.55
C MET A 58 -3.57 0.40 -15.03
N THR A 59 -4.55 -0.25 -15.66
CA THR A 59 -4.94 0.10 -17.03
C THR A 59 -5.80 1.37 -17.05
N GLN A 60 -5.81 2.07 -18.19
CA GLN A 60 -6.69 3.23 -18.38
C GLN A 60 -8.17 2.82 -18.30
N GLN A 61 -8.51 1.60 -18.71
CA GLN A 61 -9.87 1.06 -18.59
C GLN A 61 -10.30 0.93 -17.12
N GLU A 62 -9.43 0.46 -16.23
CA GLU A 62 -9.73 0.39 -14.79
C GLU A 62 -9.86 1.79 -14.17
N PHE A 63 -9.10 2.76 -14.70
CA PHE A 63 -9.06 4.11 -14.18
C PHE A 63 -10.32 4.95 -14.49
N ASN A 64 -10.79 4.94 -15.74
CA ASN A 64 -11.89 5.79 -16.20
C ASN A 64 -12.97 5.07 -17.02
N GLY A 65 -12.86 3.75 -17.21
CA GLY A 65 -13.81 2.96 -17.98
C GLY A 65 -13.65 3.01 -19.50
N ASP A 66 -12.58 3.61 -20.05
CA ASP A 66 -12.34 3.65 -21.49
C ASP A 66 -11.79 2.31 -22.02
N PHE A 67 -12.71 1.46 -22.50
CA PHE A 67 -12.37 0.16 -23.10
C PHE A 67 -11.59 0.27 -24.42
N THR A 68 -11.55 1.44 -25.08
CA THR A 68 -10.73 1.62 -26.28
C THR A 68 -9.24 1.72 -25.95
N LYS A 69 -8.91 1.99 -24.67
CA LYS A 69 -7.55 2.18 -24.15
C LYS A 69 -7.12 1.10 -23.16
N MET A 70 -7.67 -0.12 -23.26
CA MET A 70 -7.27 -1.23 -22.38
C MET A 70 -5.77 -1.55 -22.38
N HIS A 71 -5.07 -1.29 -23.50
CA HIS A 71 -3.63 -1.51 -23.63
C HIS A 71 -2.77 -0.38 -23.03
N VAL A 72 -3.39 0.72 -22.57
CA VAL A 72 -2.68 1.86 -22.00
C VAL A 72 -2.51 1.63 -20.50
N MET A 73 -1.26 1.60 -20.06
CA MET A 73 -0.87 1.46 -18.65
C MET A 73 -0.59 2.83 -18.04
N LEU A 74 -1.22 3.11 -16.90
CA LEU A 74 -1.00 4.30 -16.10
C LEU A 74 -0.14 3.95 -14.88
N ARG A 75 0.82 4.83 -14.56
CA ARG A 75 1.74 4.66 -13.43
C ARG A 75 1.70 5.89 -12.55
N PHE A 76 1.26 5.73 -11.31
CA PHE A 76 1.15 6.79 -10.32
C PHE A 76 2.21 6.58 -9.24
N ARG A 77 3.03 7.59 -8.97
CA ARG A 77 3.98 7.56 -7.86
C ARG A 77 3.41 8.32 -6.67
N VAL A 78 3.37 7.68 -5.50
CA VAL A 78 2.99 8.36 -4.26
C VAL A 78 4.07 9.37 -3.89
N SER A 79 3.69 10.64 -3.75
CA SER A 79 4.59 11.76 -3.44
C SER A 79 4.44 12.25 -2.00
N GLU A 80 3.21 12.25 -1.49
CA GLU A 80 2.85 12.69 -0.15
C GLU A 80 1.78 11.77 0.45
N THR A 81 1.61 11.86 1.76
CA THR A 81 0.57 11.16 2.53
C THR A 81 -0.03 12.12 3.54
N VAL A 82 -1.36 12.11 3.68
CA VAL A 82 -2.10 12.91 4.65
C VAL A 82 -3.00 11.98 5.45
N GLY A 83 -2.54 11.57 6.64
CA GLY A 83 -3.26 10.60 7.46
C GLY A 83 -3.18 9.19 6.87
N GLN A 84 -4.30 8.65 6.39
CA GLN A 84 -4.38 7.33 5.77
C GLN A 84 -4.69 7.43 4.25
N ASP A 85 -4.39 8.59 3.65
CA ASP A 85 -4.61 8.92 2.24
C ASP A 85 -3.35 9.47 1.56
#